data_AF-A0A7W1ZF06-F1
#
_entry.id   AF-A0A7W1ZF06-F1
#
_cell.length_a   1.000
_cell.length_b   1.000
_cell.length_c   1.000
_cell.angle_alpha   90.00
_cell.angle_beta   90.00
_cell.angle_gamma   90.00
#
_symmetry.space_group_name_H-M   'P 1'
#
loop_
_entity.id
_entity.type
_entity.pdbx_description
1 polymer ?
#
loop_
_entity_poly.entity_id
_entity_poly.type
_entity_poly.pdbx_seq_one_letter_code
_entity_poly.pdbx_strand_id
1 'polypeptide(L)'
;GMAVGRIGCLLTELPGTPTGGWGVTLSPEEAARLDGPAGVTLHLSFGYEIAFHLVAFAVLWGWLRHQPIASGETLTLYLAAYGIFRFLVEFVRGNEVVFASLTRPQLFLLLTVPLILIRVAYQFRHGAYDVRREEGSPVSDSDLPPPRPLSPPSDERGPARARRRPTQARHPSGHRSRPRGTYALTRGCAVRSADHKEWL
;
A
#
# COMPACT_ATOMS: atom_id res chain seq x y z
N GLY A 1 7.01 3.60 0.21
CA GLY A 1 6.84 2.57 1.26
C GLY A 1 7.79 1.41 1.04
N MET A 2 7.42 0.46 0.17
CA MET A 2 8.15 -0.81 -0.01
C MET A 2 9.64 -0.65 -0.36
N ALA A 3 9.99 0.25 -1.30
CA ALA A 3 11.39 0.50 -1.65
C ALA A 3 12.23 0.97 -0.44
N VAL A 4 11.68 1.81 0.44
CA VAL A 4 12.38 2.31 1.63
C VAL A 4 12.65 1.19 2.63
N GLY A 5 11.70 0.27 2.82
CA GLY A 5 11.93 -0.92 3.65
C GLY A 5 13.06 -1.81 3.12
N ARG A 6 13.20 -1.90 1.79
CA ARG A 6 14.28 -2.67 1.15
C ARG A 6 15.65 -2.02 1.26
N ILE A 7 15.72 -0.69 1.39
CA ILE A 7 16.98 0.00 1.72
C ILE A 7 17.46 -0.41 3.11
N GLY A 8 16.54 -0.53 4.08
CA GLY A 8 16.88 -1.05 5.41
C GLY A 8 17.52 -2.44 5.34
N CYS A 9 16.88 -3.37 4.64
CA CYS A 9 17.42 -4.73 4.48
C CYS A 9 18.77 -4.76 3.74
N LEU A 10 18.98 -3.90 2.72
CA LEU A 10 20.26 -3.81 2.01
C LEU A 10 21.42 -3.43 2.94
N LEU A 11 21.14 -2.70 4.03
CA LEU A 11 22.15 -2.25 4.99
C LEU A 11 22.39 -3.26 6.12
N THR A 12 21.48 -4.20 6.36
CA THR A 12 21.49 -5.06 7.56
C THR A 12 21.51 -6.55 7.26
N GLU A 13 21.21 -6.98 6.05
CA GLU A 13 21.08 -8.39 5.66
C GLU A 13 22.08 -8.79 4.57
N LEU A 14 22.35 -10.09 4.46
CA LEU A 14 23.21 -10.62 3.41
C LEU A 14 22.60 -10.37 2.02
N PRO A 15 23.31 -9.75 1.07
CA PRO A 15 22.71 -9.24 -0.18
C PRO A 15 22.13 -10.30 -1.12
N GLY A 16 22.61 -11.54 -1.05
CA GLY A 16 22.23 -12.63 -1.97
C GLY A 16 23.32 -13.70 -2.09
N THR A 17 23.22 -14.55 -3.11
CA THR A 17 24.17 -15.63 -3.37
C THR A 17 25.43 -15.18 -4.13
N PRO A 18 26.51 -15.99 -4.09
CA PRO A 18 27.66 -15.84 -4.96
C PRO A 18 27.29 -15.76 -6.44
N THR A 19 27.98 -14.89 -7.17
CA THR A 19 27.76 -14.63 -8.59
C THR A 19 29.07 -14.56 -9.37
N GLY A 20 28.98 -14.65 -10.70
CA GLY A 20 30.12 -14.74 -11.62
C GLY A 20 30.84 -13.43 -11.93
N GLY A 21 30.62 -12.35 -11.17
CA GLY A 21 31.43 -11.12 -11.30
C GLY A 21 30.69 -9.77 -11.30
N TRP A 22 29.39 -9.72 -10.97
CA TRP A 22 28.67 -8.45 -10.79
C TRP A 22 27.93 -8.36 -9.45
N GLY A 23 27.93 -7.19 -8.82
CA GLY A 23 27.25 -6.99 -7.53
C GLY A 23 28.22 -6.44 -6.49
N VAL A 24 28.03 -6.80 -5.22
CA VAL A 24 28.87 -6.30 -4.13
C VAL A 24 29.78 -7.41 -3.61
N THR A 25 31.03 -7.05 -3.35
CA THR A 25 31.99 -7.90 -2.63
C THR A 25 32.02 -7.47 -1.19
N LEU A 26 31.81 -8.41 -0.27
CA LEU A 26 31.94 -8.12 1.17
C LEU A 26 33.41 -8.12 1.57
N SER A 27 33.83 -7.10 2.31
CA SER A 27 35.11 -7.13 3.04
C SER A 27 35.09 -8.24 4.10
N PRO A 28 36.26 -8.71 4.57
CA PRO A 28 36.33 -9.73 5.61
C PRO A 28 35.55 -9.37 6.89
N GLU A 29 35.53 -8.09 7.26
CA GLU A 29 34.77 -7.61 8.42
C GLU A 29 33.26 -7.64 8.20
N GLU A 30 32.79 -7.25 7.00
CA GLU A 30 31.36 -7.28 6.66
C GLU A 30 30.85 -8.71 6.49
N ALA A 31 31.65 -9.58 5.89
CA ALA A 31 31.40 -11.00 5.75
C ALA A 31 31.23 -11.69 7.11
N ALA A 32 32.08 -11.36 8.09
CA ALA A 32 31.96 -11.87 9.45
C ALA A 32 30.71 -11.34 10.19
N ARG A 33 30.28 -10.11 9.91
CA ARG A 33 29.06 -9.52 10.52
C ARG A 33 27.78 -10.08 9.92
N LEU A 34 27.78 -10.39 8.63
CA LEU A 34 26.60 -10.83 7.87
C LEU A 34 26.55 -12.35 7.66
N ASP A 35 27.48 -13.10 8.27
CA ASP A 35 27.65 -14.55 8.11
C ASP A 35 27.75 -14.99 6.64
N GLY A 36 28.54 -14.25 5.85
CA GLY A 36 28.68 -14.43 4.40
C GLY A 36 30.11 -14.73 3.96
N PRO A 37 30.32 -15.14 2.70
CA PRO A 37 31.65 -15.39 2.15
C PRO A 37 32.40 -14.08 1.86
N ALA A 38 33.62 -13.95 2.41
CA ALA A 38 34.49 -12.79 2.16
C ALA A 38 35.13 -12.86 0.76
N GLY A 39 35.26 -11.71 0.09
CA GLY A 39 35.99 -11.60 -1.18
C GLY A 39 35.29 -12.24 -2.39
N VAL A 40 34.06 -12.74 -2.22
CA VAL A 40 33.22 -13.26 -3.31
C VAL A 40 32.22 -12.19 -3.73
N THR A 41 31.96 -12.07 -5.03
CA THR A 41 30.92 -11.16 -5.52
C THR A 41 29.55 -11.77 -5.25
N LEU A 42 28.67 -11.03 -4.61
CA LEU A 42 27.31 -11.43 -4.27
C LEU A 42 26.30 -10.64 -5.11
N HIS A 43 25.22 -11.29 -5.48
CA HIS A 43 24.10 -10.60 -6.09
C HIS A 43 23.47 -9.56 -5.15
N LEU A 44 23.02 -8.44 -5.71
CA LEU A 44 22.33 -7.37 -4.98
C LEU A 44 20.81 -7.57 -4.97
N SER A 45 20.31 -8.66 -4.35
CA SER A 45 18.90 -9.02 -4.45
C SER A 45 17.98 -7.87 -4.01
N PHE A 46 18.29 -7.23 -2.89
CA PHE A 46 17.56 -6.05 -2.41
C PHE A 46 17.65 -4.84 -3.33
N GLY A 47 18.79 -4.65 -4.01
CA GLY A 47 18.97 -3.62 -5.02
C GLY A 47 18.02 -3.83 -6.21
N TYR A 48 17.87 -5.08 -6.66
CA TYR A 48 16.87 -5.42 -7.69
C TYR A 48 15.45 -5.13 -7.22
N GLU A 49 15.13 -5.40 -5.94
CA GLU A 49 13.80 -5.12 -5.37
C GLU A 49 13.49 -3.62 -5.31
N ILE A 50 14.47 -2.81 -4.91
CA ILE A 50 14.35 -1.34 -4.92
C ILE A 50 14.15 -0.84 -6.36
N ALA A 51 14.98 -1.29 -7.29
CA ALA A 51 14.88 -0.91 -8.70
C ALA A 51 13.52 -1.27 -9.29
N PHE A 52 13.02 -2.49 -9.02
CA PHE A 52 11.69 -2.91 -9.45
C PHE A 52 10.60 -1.98 -8.92
N HIS A 53 10.60 -1.67 -7.62
CA HIS A 53 9.57 -0.80 -7.04
C HIS A 53 9.62 0.63 -7.60
N LEU A 54 10.81 1.17 -7.87
CA LEU A 54 10.97 2.49 -8.47
C LEU A 54 10.48 2.51 -9.93
N VAL A 55 10.85 1.50 -10.73
CA VAL A 55 10.39 1.37 -12.11
C VAL A 55 8.87 1.15 -12.16
N ALA A 56 8.34 0.26 -11.33
CA ALA A 56 6.90 0.03 -11.23
C ALA A 56 6.17 1.32 -10.85
N PHE A 57 6.67 2.07 -9.86
CA PHE A 57 6.11 3.37 -9.51
C PHE A 57 6.15 4.35 -10.68
N ALA A 58 7.29 4.48 -11.38
CA ALA A 58 7.43 5.37 -12.52
C ALA A 58 6.49 4.99 -13.69
N VAL A 59 6.32 3.70 -13.97
CA VAL A 59 5.40 3.22 -15.02
C VAL A 59 3.95 3.46 -14.63
N LEU A 60 3.56 3.10 -13.41
CA LEU A 60 2.20 3.28 -12.92
C LEU A 60 1.81 4.76 -12.85
N TRP A 61 2.71 5.58 -12.30
CA TRP A 61 2.48 7.01 -12.09
C TRP A 61 2.69 7.86 -13.35
N GLY A 62 3.70 7.53 -14.16
CA GLY A 62 4.07 8.34 -15.33
C GLY A 62 3.28 7.97 -16.58
N TRP A 63 2.85 6.72 -16.72
CA TRP A 63 2.21 6.25 -17.94
C TRP A 63 0.83 5.66 -17.67
N LEU A 64 0.72 4.66 -16.80
CA LEU A 64 -0.50 3.87 -16.66
C LEU A 64 -1.68 4.67 -16.10
N ARG A 65 -1.43 5.66 -15.24
CA ARG A 65 -2.48 6.57 -14.73
C ARG A 65 -3.14 7.43 -15.82
N HIS A 66 -2.49 7.57 -16.97
CA HIS A 66 -3.00 8.37 -18.10
C HIS A 66 -3.72 7.50 -19.14
N GLN A 67 -3.75 6.18 -18.93
CA GLN A 67 -4.43 5.26 -19.83
C GLN A 67 -5.88 5.03 -19.39
N PRO A 68 -6.81 4.86 -20.33
CA PRO A 68 -8.21 4.54 -20.04
C PRO A 68 -8.32 3.08 -19.59
N ILE A 69 -8.00 2.80 -18.33
CA ILE A 69 -8.00 1.45 -17.74
C ILE A 69 -9.10 1.35 -16.69
N ALA A 70 -9.83 0.23 -16.67
CA ALA A 70 -10.89 0.01 -15.67
C ALA A 70 -10.36 0.04 -14.24
N SER A 71 -11.24 0.44 -13.32
CA SER A 71 -10.93 0.51 -11.89
C SER A 71 -10.46 -0.85 -11.35
N GLY A 72 -9.28 -0.88 -10.74
CA GLY A 72 -8.69 -2.09 -10.14
C GLY A 72 -7.76 -2.91 -11.04
N GLU A 73 -7.73 -2.64 -12.35
CA GLU A 73 -6.82 -3.33 -13.27
C GLU A 73 -5.35 -2.87 -13.09
N THR A 74 -5.13 -1.59 -12.79
CA THR A 74 -3.80 -1.05 -12.44
C THR A 74 -3.15 -1.80 -11.27
N LEU A 75 -3.93 -2.13 -10.23
CA LEU A 75 -3.45 -2.94 -9.10
C LEU A 75 -3.18 -4.38 -9.53
N THR A 76 -4.04 -4.95 -10.36
CA THR A 76 -3.88 -6.32 -10.87
C THR A 76 -2.59 -6.47 -11.67
N LEU A 77 -2.30 -5.51 -12.56
CA LEU A 77 -1.04 -5.46 -13.33
C LEU A 77 0.19 -5.31 -12.42
N TYR A 78 0.10 -4.46 -11.39
CA TYR A 78 1.16 -4.34 -10.39
C TYR A 78 1.43 -5.66 -9.66
N LEU A 79 0.39 -6.34 -9.19
CA LEU A 79 0.53 -7.61 -8.47
C LEU A 79 1.08 -8.72 -9.38
N ALA A 80 0.66 -8.76 -10.66
CA ALA A 80 1.19 -9.68 -11.65
C ALA A 80 2.70 -9.47 -11.87
N ALA A 81 3.11 -8.23 -12.14
CA ALA A 81 4.50 -7.87 -12.34
C ALA A 81 5.34 -8.14 -11.09
N TYR A 82 4.84 -7.81 -9.91
CA TYR A 82 5.52 -8.05 -8.64
C TYR A 82 5.69 -9.54 -8.35
N GLY A 83 4.68 -10.36 -8.65
CA GLY A 83 4.76 -11.82 -8.52
C GLY A 83 5.84 -12.43 -9.41
N ILE A 84 5.87 -12.05 -10.70
CA ILE A 84 6.92 -12.48 -11.64
C ILE A 84 8.30 -12.07 -11.13
N PHE A 85 8.45 -10.80 -10.76
CA PHE A 85 9.71 -10.27 -10.27
C PHE A 85 10.19 -11.02 -9.00
N ARG A 86 9.29 -11.26 -8.04
CA ARG A 86 9.60 -12.03 -6.83
C ARG A 86 10.03 -13.46 -7.15
N PHE A 87 9.41 -14.09 -8.13
CA PHE A 87 9.80 -15.43 -8.56
C PHE A 87 11.24 -15.44 -9.11
N LEU A 88 11.59 -14.46 -9.95
CA LEU A 88 12.93 -14.34 -10.54
C LEU A 88 14.01 -14.00 -9.50
N VAL A 89 13.75 -13.06 -8.60
CA VAL A 89 14.74 -12.63 -7.58
C VAL A 89 14.97 -13.69 -6.50
N GLU A 90 14.01 -14.58 -6.28
CA GLU A 90 14.17 -15.67 -5.30
C GLU A 90 15.32 -16.64 -5.68
N PHE A 91 15.58 -16.89 -6.97
CA PHE A 91 16.74 -17.67 -7.42
C PHE A 91 18.08 -17.06 -7.01
N VAL A 92 18.08 -15.75 -6.86
CA VAL A 92 19.25 -14.94 -6.57
C VAL A 92 19.45 -14.73 -5.06
N ARG A 93 18.39 -14.91 -4.28
CA ARG A 93 18.42 -14.84 -2.81
C ARG A 93 19.02 -16.08 -2.15
N GLY A 94 18.99 -17.24 -2.81
CA GLY A 94 19.54 -18.49 -2.25
C GLY A 94 18.88 -18.97 -0.97
N ASN A 95 17.58 -18.71 -0.80
CA ASN A 95 16.82 -19.20 0.35
C ASN A 95 16.81 -20.74 0.39
N GLU A 96 16.53 -21.31 1.57
CA GLU A 96 16.48 -22.77 1.76
C GLU A 96 15.54 -23.46 0.76
N VAL A 97 16.12 -24.40 0.02
CA VAL A 97 15.41 -25.27 -0.92
C VAL A 97 14.63 -26.30 -0.11
N VAL A 98 13.32 -26.35 -0.32
CA VAL A 98 12.43 -27.26 0.42
C VAL A 98 11.97 -28.44 -0.43
N PHE A 99 11.84 -28.27 -1.74
CA PHE A 99 11.50 -29.36 -2.66
C PHE A 99 11.97 -29.07 -4.10
N ALA A 100 12.60 -30.03 -4.77
CA ALA A 100 12.98 -29.97 -6.19
C ALA A 100 13.70 -28.66 -6.62
N SER A 101 14.69 -28.20 -5.85
CA SER A 101 15.43 -26.96 -6.12
C SER A 101 14.63 -25.66 -5.91
N LEU A 102 13.41 -25.76 -5.35
CA LEU A 102 12.51 -24.63 -5.12
C LEU A 102 12.32 -24.32 -3.62
N THR A 103 12.29 -23.03 -3.29
CA THR A 103 12.04 -22.49 -1.94
C THR A 103 10.54 -22.45 -1.63
N ARG A 104 10.14 -22.39 -0.34
CA ARG A 104 8.71 -22.26 0.05
C ARG A 104 8.00 -21.09 -0.65
N PRO A 105 8.60 -19.88 -0.74
CA PRO A 105 8.05 -18.79 -1.53
C PRO A 105 7.91 -19.10 -3.02
N GLN A 106 8.87 -19.82 -3.62
CA GLN A 106 8.80 -20.22 -5.03
C GLN A 106 7.62 -21.15 -5.32
N LEU A 107 7.30 -22.10 -4.43
CA LEU A 107 6.12 -22.96 -4.60
C LEU A 107 4.81 -22.18 -4.56
N PHE A 108 4.68 -21.21 -3.64
CA PHE A 108 3.50 -20.34 -3.58
C PHE A 108 3.38 -19.48 -4.83
N LEU A 109 4.49 -18.89 -5.29
CA LEU A 109 4.54 -18.06 -6.49
C LEU A 109 4.29 -18.86 -7.77
N LEU A 110 4.73 -20.13 -7.83
CA LEU A 110 4.47 -21.02 -8.95
C LEU A 110 2.98 -21.26 -9.17
N LEU A 111 2.15 -21.21 -8.12
CA LEU A 111 0.70 -21.31 -8.24
C LEU A 111 0.04 -19.95 -8.52
N THR A 112 0.42 -18.93 -7.75
CA THR A 112 -0.26 -17.63 -7.77
C THR A 112 0.06 -16.79 -9.01
N VAL A 113 1.29 -16.84 -9.52
CA VAL A 113 1.69 -16.06 -10.70
C VAL A 113 0.93 -16.51 -11.96
N PRO A 114 0.85 -17.80 -12.32
CA PRO A 114 0.07 -18.24 -13.47
C PRO A 114 -1.42 -17.92 -13.35
N LEU A 115 -2.02 -18.08 -12.16
CA LEU A 115 -3.42 -17.73 -11.90
C LEU A 115 -3.70 -16.25 -12.19
N ILE A 116 -2.82 -15.36 -11.70
CA ILE A 116 -2.95 -13.91 -11.95
C ILE A 116 -2.75 -13.60 -13.43
N LEU A 117 -1.77 -14.23 -14.10
CA LEU A 117 -1.53 -14.04 -15.53
C LEU A 117 -2.68 -14.52 -16.40
N ILE A 118 -3.30 -15.66 -16.07
CA ILE A 118 -4.49 -16.18 -16.75
C ILE A 118 -5.65 -15.20 -16.58
N ARG A 119 -5.86 -14.65 -15.36
CA ARG A 119 -6.88 -13.62 -15.13
C ARG A 119 -6.60 -12.38 -15.98
N VAL A 120 -5.36 -11.87 -15.97
CA VAL A 120 -4.97 -10.69 -16.77
C VAL A 120 -5.22 -10.96 -18.25
N ALA A 121 -4.79 -12.11 -18.77
CA ALA A 121 -5.02 -12.49 -20.17
C ALA A 121 -6.52 -12.60 -20.49
N TYR A 122 -7.33 -13.17 -19.59
CA TYR A 122 -8.78 -13.22 -19.73
C TYR A 122 -9.38 -11.80 -19.78
N GLN A 123 -8.99 -10.92 -18.86
CA GLN A 123 -9.45 -9.52 -18.81
C GLN A 123 -9.03 -8.71 -20.05
N PHE A 124 -7.82 -8.93 -20.57
CA PHE A 124 -7.38 -8.37 -21.84
C PHE A 124 -8.28 -8.80 -23.00
N ARG A 125 -8.69 -10.07 -23.04
CA ARG A 125 -9.60 -10.59 -24.07
C ARG A 125 -11.04 -10.09 -23.92
N HIS A 126 -11.46 -9.74 -22.70
CA HIS A 126 -12.82 -9.24 -22.42
C HIS A 126 -12.92 -7.71 -22.48
N GLY A 127 -11.85 -7.01 -22.91
CA GLY A 127 -11.88 -5.57 -23.12
C GLY A 127 -11.91 -4.77 -21.81
N ALA A 128 -11.46 -5.32 -20.69
CA ALA A 128 -11.40 -4.62 -19.39
C ALA A 128 -10.47 -3.38 -19.40
N TYR A 129 -9.68 -3.21 -20.45
CA TYR A 129 -8.85 -2.03 -20.69
C TYR A 129 -9.49 -1.03 -21.67
N ASP A 130 -10.79 -1.17 -21.98
CA ASP A 130 -11.56 -0.25 -22.82
C ASP A 130 -12.63 0.49 -21.99
N VAL A 131 -12.23 1.60 -21.37
CA VAL A 131 -13.11 2.43 -20.52
C VAL A 131 -14.27 3.08 -21.29
N ARG A 132 -14.20 3.15 -22.63
CA ARG A 132 -15.27 3.74 -23.46
C ARG A 132 -16.61 3.00 -23.33
N ARG A 133 -16.61 1.74 -22.89
CA ARG A 133 -17.83 0.93 -22.75
C ARG A 133 -18.65 1.24 -21.49
N GLU A 134 -18.01 1.70 -20.41
CA GLU A 134 -18.72 2.03 -19.16
C GLU A 134 -19.33 3.44 -19.19
N GLU A 135 -18.63 4.43 -19.74
CA GLU A 135 -19.21 5.78 -19.93
C GLU A 135 -20.26 5.83 -21.03
N GLY A 136 -20.23 4.88 -21.97
CA GLY A 136 -21.10 4.84 -23.15
C GLY A 136 -22.39 4.04 -23.01
N SER A 137 -22.65 3.37 -21.88
CA SER A 137 -24.00 2.85 -21.62
C SER A 137 -24.90 4.05 -21.28
N PRO A 138 -25.84 4.45 -22.16
CA PRO A 138 -26.75 5.52 -21.79
C PRO A 138 -27.46 5.05 -20.53
N VAL A 139 -27.46 5.89 -19.48
CA VAL A 139 -28.39 5.72 -18.36
C VAL A 139 -29.76 5.58 -19.02
N SER A 140 -30.33 4.38 -18.98
CA SER A 140 -31.63 4.13 -19.55
C SER A 140 -32.60 5.04 -18.80
N ASP A 141 -33.51 5.72 -19.50
CA ASP A 141 -34.54 6.56 -18.85
C ASP A 141 -35.35 5.77 -17.79
N SER A 142 -35.31 4.43 -17.84
CA SER A 142 -35.89 3.53 -16.84
C SER A 142 -35.16 3.51 -15.49
N ASP A 143 -33.88 3.91 -15.44
CA ASP A 143 -33.04 3.89 -14.24
C ASP A 143 -33.03 5.25 -13.52
N LEU A 144 -33.58 6.29 -14.17
CA LEU A 144 -33.79 7.58 -13.52
C LEU A 144 -34.90 7.42 -12.46
N PRO A 145 -34.65 7.84 -11.20
CA PRO A 145 -35.73 7.91 -10.23
C PRO A 145 -36.81 8.85 -10.77
N PRO A 146 -38.10 8.53 -10.54
CA PRO A 146 -39.19 9.38 -11.01
C PRO A 146 -38.97 10.82 -10.52
N PRO A 147 -39.31 11.84 -11.34
CA PRO A 147 -39.13 13.23 -10.96
C PRO A 147 -39.80 13.46 -9.61
N ARG A 148 -39.03 13.99 -8.65
CA ARG A 148 -39.60 14.35 -7.35
C ARG A 148 -40.79 15.29 -7.59
N PRO A 149 -41.96 15.02 -6.98
CA PRO A 149 -43.09 15.93 -7.07
C PRO A 149 -42.61 17.33 -6.70
N LEU A 150 -42.93 18.31 -7.55
CA LEU A 150 -42.72 19.72 -7.21
C LEU A 150 -43.41 19.95 -5.87
N SER A 151 -42.61 20.31 -4.85
CA SER A 151 -43.18 20.71 -3.57
C SER A 151 -44.13 21.88 -3.86
N PRO A 152 -45.36 21.88 -3.30
CA PRO A 152 -46.26 23.00 -3.50
C PRO A 152 -45.54 24.28 -3.06
N PRO A 153 -45.75 25.41 -3.76
CA PRO A 153 -45.19 26.68 -3.32
C PRO A 153 -45.60 26.89 -1.87
N SER A 154 -44.59 27.01 -1.00
CA SER A 154 -44.80 27.42 0.38
C SER A 154 -45.48 28.78 0.35
N ASP A 155 -46.77 28.82 0.67
CA ASP A 155 -47.55 30.05 0.75
C ASP A 155 -46.98 30.86 1.93
N GLU A 156 -46.03 31.75 1.65
CA GLU A 156 -45.44 32.69 2.62
C GLU A 156 -46.43 33.80 3.05
N ARG A 157 -47.70 33.45 3.23
CA ARG A 157 -48.70 34.30 3.89
C ARG A 157 -49.01 33.74 5.27
N GLY A 158 -47.98 33.75 6.11
CA GLY A 158 -48.19 33.67 7.56
C GLY A 158 -48.93 34.91 8.06
N PRO A 159 -49.89 34.79 9.00
CA PRO A 159 -50.57 35.95 9.56
C PRO A 159 -49.55 36.86 10.24
N ALA A 160 -49.70 38.17 10.04
CA ALA A 160 -48.86 39.23 10.59
C ALA A 160 -48.68 39.06 12.11
N ARG A 161 -47.60 38.39 12.52
CA ARG A 161 -47.28 38.17 13.91
C ARG A 161 -46.69 39.46 14.46
N ALA A 162 -47.48 40.13 15.30
CA ALA A 162 -47.15 41.36 15.99
C ALA A 162 -45.69 41.34 16.52
N ARG A 163 -44.89 42.32 16.06
CA ARG A 163 -43.54 42.57 16.56
C ARG A 163 -43.60 42.86 18.05
N ARG A 164 -43.25 41.89 18.89
CA ARG A 164 -42.93 42.14 20.30
C ARG A 164 -41.56 42.80 20.35
N ARG A 165 -41.51 44.03 20.89
CA ARG A 165 -40.29 44.78 21.18
C ARG A 165 -39.35 43.95 22.08
N PRO A 166 -38.01 43.98 21.86
CA PRO A 166 -37.08 43.40 22.81
C PRO A 166 -36.93 44.33 24.01
N THR A 167 -37.25 43.81 25.20
CA THR A 167 -36.95 44.43 26.48
C THR A 167 -35.44 44.39 26.71
N GLN A 168 -34.80 45.54 26.88
CA GLN A 168 -33.39 45.64 27.28
C GLN A 168 -33.21 45.01 28.66
N ALA A 169 -32.55 43.85 28.74
CA ALA A 169 -32.02 43.31 29.98
C ALA A 169 -30.56 43.75 30.14
N ARG A 170 -30.32 44.54 31.20
CA ARG A 170 -29.03 45.09 31.59
C ARG A 170 -28.04 43.97 31.96
N HIS A 171 -26.81 44.09 31.46
CA HIS A 171 -25.65 43.31 31.89
C HIS A 171 -25.20 43.72 33.31
N PRO A 172 -24.95 42.77 34.23
CA PRO A 172 -24.04 43.00 35.35
C PRO A 172 -22.64 42.44 35.04
N SER A 173 -21.66 43.27 35.35
CA SER A 173 -20.23 43.00 35.45
C SER A 173 -19.92 41.83 36.38
N GLY A 174 -19.05 40.91 35.97
CA GLY A 174 -18.57 39.82 36.81
C GLY A 174 -17.25 39.23 36.32
N HIS A 175 -16.17 39.68 36.95
CA HIS A 175 -14.85 39.03 36.96
C HIS A 175 -14.93 37.51 37.15
N ARG A 176 -14.20 36.73 36.34
CA ARG A 176 -13.54 35.49 36.81
C ARG A 176 -12.42 35.01 35.88
N SER A 177 -11.22 35.15 36.43
CA SER A 177 -9.97 34.42 36.22
C SER A 177 -10.04 33.07 35.51
N ARG A 178 -9.20 32.89 34.48
CA ARG A 178 -8.80 31.59 33.91
C ARG A 178 -7.62 31.01 34.70
N PRO A 179 -7.63 29.73 35.10
CA PRO A 179 -6.41 28.98 35.34
C PRO A 179 -6.08 28.03 34.18
N ARG A 180 -4.78 27.94 33.91
CA ARG A 180 -4.11 27.04 32.97
C ARG A 180 -4.29 25.58 33.41
N GLY A 181 -4.70 24.71 32.49
CA GLY A 181 -4.72 23.26 32.66
C GLY A 181 -3.54 22.63 31.92
N THR A 182 -2.52 22.27 32.68
CA THR A 182 -1.40 21.37 32.34
C THR A 182 -1.91 19.96 32.03
N TYR A 183 -1.45 19.37 30.92
CA TYR A 183 -1.59 17.92 30.68
C TYR A 183 -0.45 17.19 31.38
N ALA A 184 -0.79 16.46 32.43
CA ALA A 184 0.10 15.62 33.21
C ALA A 184 0.27 14.24 32.57
N LEU A 185 1.52 13.78 32.64
CA LEU A 185 2.01 12.44 32.39
C LEU A 185 1.36 11.38 33.30
N THR A 186 0.99 10.24 32.73
CA THR A 186 0.82 8.95 33.42
C THR A 186 1.42 7.88 32.50
N ARG A 187 2.60 7.32 32.85
CA ARG A 187 2.78 5.98 33.48
C ARG A 187 1.86 4.92 32.84
N GLY A 188 2.31 3.79 32.32
CA GLY A 188 3.55 3.02 32.47
C GLY A 188 3.13 1.55 32.37
N CYS A 189 3.81 0.74 31.55
CA CYS A 189 3.71 -0.71 31.66
C CYS A 189 5.03 -1.32 31.21
N ALA A 190 5.82 -1.72 32.20
CA ALA A 190 7.03 -2.52 32.04
C ALA A 190 6.61 -3.96 31.72
N VAL A 191 6.99 -4.48 30.56
CA VAL A 191 6.91 -5.92 30.28
C VAL A 191 8.21 -6.56 30.74
N ARG A 192 7.99 -7.62 31.51
CA ARG A 192 8.90 -8.34 32.37
C ARG A 192 9.74 -9.30 31.53
N SER A 193 11.04 -9.33 31.82
CA SER A 193 11.97 -10.40 31.43
C SER A 193 11.41 -11.77 31.79
N ALA A 194 11.33 -12.68 30.84
CA ALA A 194 11.13 -14.10 31.07
C ALA A 194 12.29 -14.87 30.44
N ASP A 195 13.01 -15.52 31.33
CA ASP A 195 14.23 -16.30 31.19
C ASP A 195 13.81 -17.78 31.14
N HIS A 196 14.15 -18.51 30.07
CA HIS A 196 14.05 -19.97 29.95
C HIS A 196 15.05 -20.38 28.86
N LYS A 197 16.28 -20.78 29.19
CA LYS A 197 16.71 -22.12 29.63
C LYS A 197 16.14 -23.26 28.78
N GLU A 198 17.07 -23.84 28.00
CA GLU A 198 17.31 -25.28 27.77
C GLU A 198 16.09 -26.17 27.65
N TRP A 199 15.85 -26.75 26.47
CA TRP A 199 15.53 -28.18 26.33
C TRP A 199 15.93 -28.68 24.93
N LEU A 200 16.52 -29.88 24.96
CA LEU A 200 16.91 -30.83 23.91
C LEU A 200 16.06 -30.86 22.64
#